data_AF-A0A528TG57-F1
#
_entry.id   AF-A0A528TG57-F1
#
_cell.length_a   1.000
_cell.length_b   1.000
_cell.length_c   1.000
_cell.angle_alpha   90.00
_cell.angle_beta   90.00
_cell.angle_gamma   90.00
#
_symmetry.space_group_name_H-M   'P 1'
#
loop_
_entity.id
_entity.type
_entity.pdbx_description
1 polymer ?
#
loop_
_entity_poly.entity_id
_entity_poly.type
_entity_poly.pdbx_seq_one_letter_code
_entity_poly.pdbx_strand_id
1 'polypeptide(L)'
;LKTTGTVRYNFGAAELYEEAIRRGEAKLTAQGALVAETGQHTGRSPKDKFVVRDDSTAPHVWWENNKAISPAQFETLLADFRAHAAAKDLYVQD
;
A
#
# COMPACT_ATOMS: atom_id res chain seq x y z
N LEU A 1 6.44 12.20 2.03
CA LEU A 1 6.71 11.23 3.12
C LEU A 1 8.18 11.40 3.53
N LYS A 2 8.55 11.25 4.81
CA LYS A 2 9.96 11.24 5.25
C LYS A 2 10.21 9.93 5.98
N THR A 3 11.37 9.31 5.77
CA THR A 3 11.78 8.09 6.46
C THR A 3 13.24 8.18 6.90
N THR A 4 13.60 7.46 7.97
CA THR A 4 14.99 7.21 8.36
C THR A 4 15.62 6.02 7.60
N GLY A 5 14.81 5.25 6.87
CA GLY A 5 15.26 4.18 5.97
C GLY A 5 15.72 4.69 4.61
N THR A 6 16.03 3.76 3.72
CA THR A 6 16.40 4.04 2.33
C THR A 6 15.17 4.28 1.48
N VAL A 7 15.23 5.24 0.56
CA VAL A 7 14.19 5.43 -0.47
C VAL A 7 14.75 5.01 -1.83
N ARG A 8 14.13 3.99 -2.43
CA ARG A 8 14.55 3.39 -3.70
C ARG A 8 13.55 3.76 -4.78
N TYR A 9 13.97 4.63 -5.71
CA TYR A 9 13.13 5.10 -6.81
C TYR A 9 13.33 4.23 -8.03
N ASN A 10 12.20 3.82 -8.63
CA ASN A 10 12.12 3.20 -9.96
C ASN A 10 13.02 1.97 -10.13
N PHE A 11 13.17 1.19 -9.05
CA PHE A 11 13.80 -0.12 -9.09
C PHE A 11 13.14 -1.01 -10.15
N GLY A 12 13.95 -1.64 -10.98
CA GLY A 12 13.49 -2.59 -11.99
C GLY A 12 13.09 -3.94 -11.38
N ALA A 13 12.51 -4.80 -12.22
CA ALA A 13 12.04 -6.12 -11.78
C ALA A 13 13.15 -6.96 -11.12
N ALA A 14 14.38 -6.93 -11.64
CA ALA A 14 15.51 -7.68 -11.07
C ALA A 14 15.87 -7.19 -9.65
N GLU A 15 15.92 -5.87 -9.44
CA GLU A 15 16.26 -5.28 -8.15
C GLU A 15 15.17 -5.57 -7.10
N LEU A 16 13.89 -5.45 -7.49
CA LEU A 16 12.75 -5.79 -6.64
C LEU A 16 12.71 -7.29 -6.30
N TYR A 17 13.07 -8.15 -7.25
CA TYR A 17 13.14 -9.60 -7.07
C TYR A 17 14.18 -9.99 -6.02
N GLU A 18 15.39 -9.44 -6.11
CA GLU A 18 16.45 -9.68 -5.12
C GLU A 18 16.07 -9.16 -3.73
N GLU A 19 15.41 -8.01 -3.68
CA GLU A 19 14.96 -7.41 -2.43
C GLU A 19 13.92 -8.24 -1.69
N ALA A 20 12.89 -8.72 -2.40
CA ALA A 20 11.85 -9.55 -1.82
C ALA A 20 12.41 -10.84 -1.20
N ILE A 21 13.42 -11.46 -1.86
CA ILE A 21 14.10 -12.65 -1.34
C ILE A 21 14.96 -12.30 -0.13
N ARG A 22 15.77 -11.22 -0.21
CA ARG A 22 16.67 -10.79 0.88
C ARG A 22 15.90 -10.45 2.16
N ARG A 23 14.70 -9.89 2.02
CA ARG A 23 13.80 -9.54 3.13
C ARG A 23 12.99 -10.72 3.63
N GLY A 24 13.07 -11.88 2.99
CA GLY A 24 12.30 -13.08 3.35
C GLY A 24 10.79 -12.94 3.09
N GLU A 25 10.39 -11.98 2.25
CA GLU A 25 8.99 -11.69 1.93
C GLU A 25 8.47 -12.58 0.79
N ALA A 26 9.38 -13.22 0.04
CA ALA A 26 9.05 -14.16 -1.01
C ALA A 26 10.10 -15.27 -1.16
N LYS A 27 9.72 -16.35 -1.84
CA LYS A 27 10.57 -17.49 -2.20
C LYS A 27 10.49 -17.76 -3.69
N LEU A 28 11.38 -18.63 -4.20
CA LEU A 28 11.39 -19.01 -5.61
C LEU A 28 10.70 -20.35 -5.85
N THR A 29 9.95 -20.44 -6.95
CA THR A 29 9.63 -21.74 -7.53
C THR A 29 10.88 -22.39 -8.12
N ALA A 30 10.80 -23.68 -8.44
CA ALA A 30 11.87 -24.38 -9.15
C ALA A 30 12.18 -23.77 -10.54
N GLN A 31 11.27 -22.99 -11.12
CA GLN A 31 11.43 -22.32 -12.41
C GLN A 31 11.80 -20.83 -12.28
N GLY A 32 12.06 -20.34 -11.06
CA GLY A 32 12.50 -18.96 -10.82
C GLY A 32 11.37 -17.92 -10.79
N ALA A 33 10.11 -18.34 -10.65
CA ALA A 33 9.02 -17.40 -10.39
C ALA A 33 9.01 -16.99 -8.91
N LEU A 34 8.68 -15.73 -8.63
CA LEU A 34 8.51 -15.23 -7.27
C LEU A 34 7.19 -15.74 -6.67
N VAL A 35 7.24 -16.32 -5.48
CA VAL A 35 6.09 -16.79 -4.71
C VAL A 35 6.00 -16.00 -3.41
N ALA A 36 4.93 -15.23 -3.27
CA ALA A 36 4.58 -14.52 -2.04
C ALA A 36 3.26 -15.06 -1.48
N GLU A 37 3.11 -15.03 -0.16
CA GLU A 37 1.91 -15.46 0.54
C GLU A 37 1.28 -14.25 1.27
N THR A 38 -0.02 -14.03 1.10
CA THR A 38 -0.72 -12.84 1.64
C THR A 38 -1.46 -13.12 2.96
N GLY A 39 -1.20 -14.28 3.57
CA GLY A 39 -1.81 -14.70 4.83
C GLY A 39 -3.34 -14.82 4.74
N GLN A 40 -4.06 -14.24 5.71
CA GLN A 40 -5.52 -14.29 5.77
C GLN A 40 -6.21 -13.54 4.62
N HIS A 41 -5.55 -12.54 4.02
CA HIS A 41 -6.13 -11.68 2.99
C HIS A 41 -5.78 -12.19 1.59
N THR A 42 -6.43 -13.28 1.17
CA THR A 42 -6.21 -13.94 -0.13
C THR A 42 -7.07 -13.37 -1.27
N GLY A 43 -7.83 -12.30 -1.00
CA GLY A 43 -8.69 -11.64 -1.97
C GLY A 43 -8.98 -10.20 -1.58
N ARG A 44 -9.88 -9.54 -2.32
CA ARG A 44 -10.28 -8.16 -2.02
C ARG A 44 -11.09 -8.10 -0.73
N SER A 45 -10.91 -7.01 0.01
CA SER A 45 -11.77 -6.62 1.15
C SER A 45 -12.70 -5.47 0.74
N PRO A 46 -13.77 -5.71 -0.05
CA PRO A 46 -14.60 -4.63 -0.62
C PRO A 46 -15.29 -3.79 0.46
N LYS A 47 -15.51 -4.34 1.66
CA LYS A 47 -16.10 -3.62 2.79
C LYS A 47 -15.14 -2.65 3.46
N ASP A 48 -13.84 -2.69 3.16
CA ASP A 48 -12.81 -1.86 3.80
C ASP A 48 -12.27 -0.77 2.86
N LYS A 49 -12.90 -0.59 1.70
CA LYS A 49 -12.63 0.53 0.78
C LYS A 49 -13.49 1.73 1.19
N PHE A 50 -12.85 2.88 1.34
CA PHE A 50 -13.50 4.16 1.59
C PHE A 50 -13.07 5.22 0.57
N VAL A 51 -13.95 6.20 0.35
CA VAL A 51 -13.66 7.41 -0.42
C VAL A 51 -13.88 8.60 0.50
N VAL A 52 -12.90 9.51 0.56
CA VAL A 52 -13.04 10.75 1.34
C VAL A 52 -14.22 11.53 0.76
N ARG A 53 -15.15 11.96 1.61
CA ARG A 53 -16.29 12.79 1.22
C ARG A 53 -16.00 14.23 1.56
N ASP A 54 -15.65 14.99 0.54
CA ASP A 54 -15.37 16.43 0.55
C ASP A 54 -16.16 17.14 -0.56
N ASP A 55 -15.98 18.45 -0.71
CA ASP A 55 -16.71 19.25 -1.70
C ASP A 55 -16.47 18.80 -3.14
N SER A 56 -15.31 18.19 -3.42
CA SER A 56 -14.94 17.72 -4.76
C SER A 56 -15.54 16.36 -5.10
N THR A 57 -15.78 15.52 -4.09
CA THR A 57 -16.22 14.12 -4.28
C THR A 57 -17.70 13.93 -3.98
N ALA A 58 -18.25 14.72 -3.04
CA ALA A 58 -19.65 14.64 -2.62
C ALA A 58 -20.66 14.68 -3.79
N PRO A 59 -20.51 15.54 -4.82
CA PRO A 59 -21.48 15.60 -5.92
C PRO A 59 -21.25 14.55 -7.02
N HIS A 60 -20.08 13.90 -7.07
CA HIS A 60 -19.67 13.08 -8.21
C HIS A 60 -19.60 11.59 -7.92
N VAL A 61 -19.44 11.19 -6.66
CA VAL A 61 -19.31 9.78 -6.27
C VAL A 61 -20.69 9.14 -6.09
N TRP A 62 -20.85 7.91 -6.60
CA TRP A 62 -22.02 7.09 -6.32
C TRP A 62 -21.93 6.48 -4.91
N TRP A 63 -22.57 7.15 -3.93
CA TRP A 63 -22.46 6.83 -2.50
C TRP A 63 -23.24 5.60 -2.04
N GLU A 64 -24.21 5.11 -2.82
CA GLU A 64 -24.92 3.85 -2.46
C GLU A 64 -24.00 2.63 -2.59
N ASN A 65 -22.94 2.74 -3.40
CA ASN A 65 -21.99 1.66 -3.66
C ASN A 65 -20.57 1.93 -3.10
N ASN A 66 -20.31 3.13 -2.57
CA ASN A 66 -19.01 3.49 -1.99
C ASN A 66 -19.18 4.00 -0.56
N LYS A 67 -18.36 3.49 0.36
CA LYS A 67 -18.35 3.96 1.74
C LYS A 67 -17.65 5.31 1.84
N ALA A 68 -18.26 6.25 2.56
CA ALA A 68 -17.66 7.54 2.86
C ALA A 68 -16.75 7.45 4.10
N ILE A 69 -15.67 8.22 4.08
CA ILE A 69 -14.87 8.59 5.26
C ILE A 69 -14.77 10.11 5.29
N SER A 70 -14.80 10.72 6.48
CA SER A 70 -14.61 12.17 6.58
C SER A 70 -13.15 12.56 6.37
N PRO A 71 -12.85 13.81 5.95
CA PRO A 71 -11.47 14.30 5.87
C PRO A 71 -10.72 14.12 7.19
N ALA A 72 -11.34 14.42 8.34
CA ALA A 72 -10.72 14.27 9.66
C ALA A 72 -10.40 12.81 10.03
N GLN A 73 -11.27 11.86 9.64
CA GLN A 73 -11.00 10.44 9.83
C GLN A 73 -9.85 9.96 8.94
N PHE A 74 -9.81 10.42 7.69
CA PHE A 74 -8.71 10.13 6.78
C PHE A 74 -7.38 10.69 7.30
N GLU A 75 -7.34 11.94 7.77
CA GLU A 75 -6.13 12.53 8.34
C GLU A 75 -5.62 11.77 9.57
N THR A 76 -6.52 11.24 10.40
CA THR A 76 -6.14 10.35 11.52
C THR A 76 -5.40 9.11 11.01
N LEU A 77 -5.95 8.42 10.00
CA LEU A 77 -5.33 7.23 9.42
C LEU A 77 -4.03 7.55 8.68
N LEU A 78 -3.98 8.69 7.99
CA LEU A 78 -2.79 9.13 7.26
C LEU A 78 -1.65 9.49 8.21
N ALA A 79 -1.95 10.10 9.36
CA ALA A 79 -0.97 10.38 10.39
C ALA A 79 -0.36 9.09 10.97
N ASP A 80 -1.21 8.10 11.27
CA ASP A 80 -0.77 6.77 11.73
C ASP A 80 0.12 6.06 10.68
N PHE A 81 -0.33 6.03 9.42
CA PHE A 81 0.44 5.48 8.31
C PHE A 81 1.81 6.17 8.16
N ARG A 82 1.85 7.50 8.22
CA ARG A 82 3.10 8.28 8.15
C ARG A 82 4.05 7.95 9.30
N ALA A 83 3.52 7.81 10.52
CA ALA A 83 4.31 7.42 11.68
C ALA A 83 4.90 6.02 11.52
N HIS A 84 4.10 5.06 11.04
CA HIS A 84 4.58 3.70 10.74
C HIS A 84 5.67 3.70 9.66
N ALA A 85 5.45 4.42 8.56
CA ALA A 85 6.36 4.45 7.42
C ALA A 85 7.68 5.21 7.69
N ALA A 86 7.72 6.07 8.71
CA ALA A 86 8.88 6.91 9.03
C ALA A 86 10.14 6.14 9.42
N ALA A 87 10.03 4.85 9.76
CA ALA A 87 11.15 3.98 10.12
C ALA A 87 11.36 2.82 9.13
N LYS A 88 10.79 2.90 7.93
CA LYS A 88 10.83 1.82 6.92
C LYS A 88 11.66 2.20 5.71
N ASP A 89 12.29 1.21 5.08
CA ASP A 89 12.73 1.37 3.70
C ASP A 89 11.51 1.51 2.79
N LEU A 90 11.60 2.39 1.80
CA LEU A 90 10.50 2.74 0.91
C LEU A 90 10.89 2.49 -0.55
N TYR A 91 9.92 2.03 -1.32
CA TYR A 91 10.03 1.81 -2.76
C TYR A 91 9.03 2.76 -3.44
N VAL A 92 9.50 3.51 -4.43
CA VAL A 92 8.69 4.46 -5.20
C VAL A 92 8.74 4.05 -6.67
N GLN A 93 7.58 4.00 -7.31
CA GLN A 93 7.41 3.75 -8.73
C GLN A 93 6.51 4.87 -9.27
N ASP A 94 7.01 5.62 -10.25
CA ASP A 94 6.29 6.74 -10.89
C ASP A 94 5.43 6.28 -12.08
#